data_AF-A0A9Q9P0T9-F1
#
_entry.id   AF-A0A9Q9P0T9-F1
#
_cell.length_a   1.000
_cell.length_b   1.000
_cell.length_c   1.000
_cell.angle_alpha   90.00
_cell.angle_beta   90.00
_cell.angle_gamma   90.00
#
_symmetry.space_group_name_H-M   'P 1'
#
loop_
_entity.id
_entity.type
_entity.pdbx_description
1 polymer ?
#
loop_
_entity_poly.entity_id
_entity_poly.type
_entity_poly.pdbx_seq_one_letter_code
_entity_poly.pdbx_strand_id
1 'polypeptide(L)' 'MTAEDPEEFKSRAKQTTDADERKKLARRYTYMKQAIPVKANLDKAYAALMGE' A
#
# COMPACT_ATOMS: atom_id res chain seq x y z
N MET A 1 -7.46 -0.24 -12.66
CA MET A 1 -6.34 0.40 -11.95
C MET A 1 -5.44 -0.69 -11.43
N THR A 2 -4.20 -0.78 -11.88
CA THR A 2 -3.19 -1.66 -11.28
C THR A 2 -3.01 -1.22 -9.83
N ALA A 3 -3.33 -2.09 -8.87
CA ALA A 3 -3.07 -1.82 -7.46
C ALA A 3 -1.55 -1.63 -7.30
N GLU A 4 -1.13 -0.46 -6.81
CA GLU A 4 0.28 -0.22 -6.52
C GLU A 4 0.78 -1.30 -5.53
N ASP A 5 1.90 -1.97 -5.80
CA ASP A 5 2.47 -2.97 -4.89
C ASP A 5 3.31 -2.26 -3.81
N PRO A 6 2.98 -2.40 -2.51
CA PRO A 6 3.79 -1.83 -1.44
C PRO A 6 5.28 -2.25 -1.50
N GLU A 7 5.61 -3.47 -1.93
CA GLU A 7 7.01 -3.93 -1.96
C GLU A 7 7.87 -3.16 -2.98
N GLU A 8 7.27 -2.59 -4.03
CA GLU A 8 7.97 -1.72 -4.98
C GLU A 8 8.50 -0.45 -4.31
N PHE A 9 7.70 0.17 -3.43
CA PHE A 9 8.12 1.37 -2.69
C PHE A 9 9.27 1.08 -1.73
N LYS A 10 9.24 -0.09 -1.07
CA LYS A 10 10.33 -0.55 -0.20
C LYS A 10 11.61 -0.82 -0.99
N SER A 11 11.50 -1.47 -2.15
CA SER A 11 12.63 -1.73 -3.03
C SER A 11 13.28 -0.41 -3.48
N ARG A 12 12.47 0.54 -3.96
CA ARG A 12 12.93 1.87 -4.39
C ARG A 12 13.53 2.67 -3.23
N ALA A 13 12.97 2.59 -2.03
CA ALA A 13 13.52 3.27 -0.86
C ALA A 13 14.95 2.79 -0.52
N LYS A 14 15.24 1.49 -0.71
CA LYS A 14 16.57 0.92 -0.50
C LYS A 14 17.57 1.35 -1.57
N GLN A 15 17.11 1.59 -2.79
CA GLN A 15 17.96 1.96 -3.92
C GLN A 15 18.23 3.47 -3.99
N THR A 16 17.38 4.31 -3.39
CA THR A 16 17.53 5.75 -3.48
C THR A 16 18.62 6.28 -2.55
N THR A 17 19.46 7.18 -3.05
CA THR A 17 20.53 7.87 -2.30
C THR A 17 20.05 9.18 -1.68
N ASP A 18 18.97 9.76 -2.19
CA ASP A 18 18.32 10.95 -1.64
C ASP A 18 17.56 10.62 -0.35
N ALA A 19 17.90 11.31 0.74
CA ALA A 19 17.32 11.07 2.05
C ALA A 19 15.83 11.42 2.16
N ASP A 20 15.36 12.45 1.45
CA ASP A 20 13.98 12.91 1.53
C ASP A 20 13.06 12.06 0.66
N GLU A 21 13.52 11.68 -0.53
CA GLU A 21 12.83 10.68 -1.35
C GLU A 21 12.80 9.31 -0.66
N ARG A 22 13.87 8.91 0.05
CA ARG A 22 13.87 7.69 0.86
C ARG A 22 12.78 7.70 1.92
N LYS A 23 12.66 8.81 2.68
CA LYS A 23 11.62 8.96 3.71
C LYS A 23 10.22 8.92 3.10
N LYS A 24 10.02 9.56 1.94
CA LYS A 24 8.72 9.57 1.24
C LYS A 24 8.30 8.18 0.80
N LEU A 25 9.21 7.42 0.16
CA LEU A 25 8.97 6.04 -0.25
C LEU A 25 8.69 5.12 0.94
N ALA A 26 9.47 5.25 2.03
CA ALA A 26 9.25 4.49 3.25
C ALA A 26 7.88 4.78 3.89
N ARG A 27 7.46 6.04 3.96
CA ARG A 27 6.11 6.41 4.44
C ARG A 27 5.01 5.81 3.58
N ARG A 28 5.16 5.85 2.25
CA ARG A 28 4.19 5.29 1.30
C ARG A 28 4.03 3.78 1.50
N TYR A 29 5.14 3.05 1.62
CA TYR A 29 5.14 1.62 1.96
C TYR A 29 4.36 1.34 3.25
N THR A 30 4.66 2.08 4.33
CA THR A 30 4.00 1.89 5.63
C THR A 30 2.49 2.13 5.56
N TYR A 31 2.06 3.24 4.95
CA TYR A 31 0.64 3.55 4.82
C TYR A 31 -0.11 2.52 3.99
N MET A 32 0.49 2.02 2.91
CA MET A 32 -0.14 0.98 2.09
C MET A 32 -0.29 -0.34 2.86
N LYS A 33 0.74 -0.79 3.57
CA LYS A 33 0.64 -1.99 4.42
C LYS A 33 -0.45 -1.85 5.49
N GLN A 34 -0.60 -0.67 6.08
CA GLN A 34 -1.65 -0.38 7.06
C GLN A 34 -3.05 -0.30 6.43
N ALA A 35 -3.17 0.19 5.20
CA ALA A 35 -4.43 0.31 4.48
C ALA A 35 -4.94 -1.02 3.90
N ILE A 36 -4.07 -1.98 3.57
CA ILE A 36 -4.44 -3.30 3.03
C ILE A 36 -5.51 -4.03 3.86
N PRO A 37 -5.36 -4.22 5.19
CA PRO A 37 -6.39 -4.90 5.97
C PRO A 37 -7.71 -4.13 5.98
N VAL A 38 -7.67 -2.79 5.98
CA VAL A 38 -8.87 -1.95 5.91
C VAL A 38 -9.59 -2.16 4.58
N LYS A 39 -8.85 -2.11 3.46
CA LYS A 39 -9.40 -2.38 2.13
C LYS A 39 -10.00 -3.78 2.05
N ALA A 40 -9.28 -4.80 2.50
CA ALA A 40 -9.77 -6.18 2.49
C ALA A 40 -11.07 -6.36 3.29
N ASN A 41 -11.19 -5.66 4.43
CA ASN A 41 -12.43 -5.67 5.23
C ASN A 41 -13.58 -4.96 4.51
N LEU A 42 -13.31 -3.83 3.86
CA LEU A 42 -14.30 -3.11 3.05
C LEU A 42 -14.75 -3.94 1.84
N ASP A 43 -13.82 -4.59 1.14
CA ASP A 43 -14.12 -5.47 0.00
C ASP A 43 -15.02 -6.63 0.46
N LYS A 44 -14.73 -7.26 1.62
CA LYS A 44 -15.57 -8.31 2.21
C LYS A 44 -16.96 -7.80 2.60
N ALA A 45 -17.05 -6.64 3.25
CA ALA A 45 -18.32 -6.05 3.64
C ALA A 45 -19.17 -5.69 2.43
N TYR A 46 -18.53 -5.17 1.37
CA TYR A 46 -19.17 -4.88 0.10
C TYR A 46 -19.72 -6.15 -0.56
N ALA A 47 -18.91 -7.22 -0.66
CA ALA A 47 -19.37 -8.50 -1.20
C ALA A 47 -20.59 -9.06 -0.43
N ALA A 48 -20.53 -9.01 0.91
CA ALA A 48 -21.65 -9.44 1.76
C ALA A 48 -22.93 -8.62 1.56
N LEU A 49 -22.81 -7.31 1.27
CA LEU A 49 -23.96 -6.43 0.98
C LEU A 49 -24.51 -6.62 -0.43
N MET A 50 -23.66 -6.94 -1.40
CA MET A 50 -24.04 -7.13 -2.80
C MET A 50 -24.53 -8.56 -3.10
N GLY A 51 -24.35 -9.50 -2.18
CA GLY A 51 -24.86 -10.87 -2.29
C GLY A 51 -24.03 -11.79 -3.21
N GLU A 52 -22.72 -11.53 -3.36
CA GLU A 52 -21.77 -12.45 -3.98
C GLU A 52 -21.28 -13.54 -3.00
#